data_AF-A0A2V2DF83-F1
#
_entry.id   AF-A0A2V2DF83-F1
#
_cell.length_a   1.000
_cell.length_b   1.000
_cell.length_c   1.000
_cell.angle_alpha   90.00
_cell.angle_beta   90.00
_cell.angle_gamma   90.00
#
_symmetry.space_group_name_H-M   'P 1'
#
loop_
_entity.id
_entity.type
_entity.pdbx_description
1 polymer ?
#
loop_
_entity_poly.entity_id
_entity_poly.type
_entity_poly.pdbx_seq_one_letter_code
_entity_poly.pdbx_strand_id
1 'polypeptide(L)'
;MNITNKGRMFFVAGLGAIILSLCAVWFAAYTVCADNPGIAHIADKHVDSLSNGLMTYASISVGFILTEFALLLTFSSSAFFANWRRSGKFLLWQAVNLLAVFSSLAVLVSSFVLLGWESTLPFVMGILAVNVVCMVLVFTPLLVVAGRILREGEQL
;
A
#
# COMPACT_ATOMS: atom_id res chain seq x y z
N MET A 1 9.49 -22.84 -14.13
CA MET A 1 10.77 -22.13 -13.91
C MET A 1 10.88 -21.88 -12.41
N ASN A 2 11.81 -22.55 -11.71
CA ASN A 2 11.75 -22.69 -10.25
C ASN A 2 12.53 -21.63 -9.48
N ILE A 3 11.90 -21.04 -8.46
CA ILE A 3 12.53 -20.21 -7.43
C ILE A 3 13.50 -21.06 -6.60
N THR A 4 14.62 -20.48 -6.19
CA THR A 4 15.57 -21.13 -5.28
C THR A 4 14.98 -21.31 -3.88
N ASN A 5 15.32 -22.38 -3.16
CA ASN A 5 14.83 -22.60 -1.79
C ASN A 5 15.12 -21.43 -0.83
N LYS A 6 16.27 -20.75 -1.02
CA LYS A 6 16.62 -19.52 -0.29
C LYS A 6 15.66 -18.35 -0.61
N GLY A 7 15.28 -18.18 -1.88
CA GLY A 7 14.30 -17.18 -2.31
C GLY A 7 12.89 -17.44 -1.77
N ARG A 8 12.48 -18.71 -1.66
CA ARG A 8 11.20 -19.09 -1.01
C ARG A 8 11.19 -18.72 0.47
N MET A 9 12.25 -19.03 1.21
CA MET A 9 12.35 -18.66 2.63
C MET A 9 12.37 -17.14 2.83
N PHE A 10 13.10 -16.41 1.99
CA PHE A 10 13.10 -14.94 2.02
C PHE A 10 11.71 -14.35 1.77
N PHE A 11 10.97 -14.90 0.80
CA PHE A 11 9.60 -14.48 0.52
C PHE A 11 8.69 -14.71 1.73
N VAL A 12 8.69 -15.90 2.32
CA VAL A 12 7.81 -16.23 3.45
C VAL A 12 8.14 -15.39 4.68
N ALA A 13 9.42 -15.29 5.05
CA ALA A 13 9.85 -14.49 6.19
C ALA A 13 9.59 -12.99 5.98
N GLY A 14 9.89 -12.48 4.79
CA GLY A 14 9.64 -11.08 4.44
C GLY A 14 8.16 -10.72 4.41
N LEU A 15 7.33 -11.58 3.82
CA LEU A 15 5.88 -11.38 3.79
C LEU A 15 5.28 -11.44 5.20
N GLY A 16 5.72 -12.38 6.03
CA GLY A 16 5.29 -12.47 7.43
C GLY A 16 5.66 -11.21 8.23
N ALA A 17 6.88 -10.69 8.06
CA ALA A 17 7.31 -9.45 8.71
C ALA A 17 6.47 -8.23 8.26
N ILE A 18 6.14 -8.14 6.97
CA ILE A 18 5.28 -7.07 6.44
C ILE A 18 3.86 -7.19 7.01
N ILE A 19 3.27 -8.38 7.03
CA ILE A 19 1.92 -8.56 7.58
C ILE A 19 1.88 -8.17 9.06
N LEU A 20 2.87 -8.62 9.85
CA LEU A 20 2.96 -8.27 11.28
C LEU A 20 3.09 -6.76 11.49
N SER A 21 3.92 -6.07 10.70
CA SER A 21 4.06 -4.62 10.82
C SER A 21 2.78 -3.88 10.42
N LEU A 22 2.08 -4.33 9.38
CA LEU A 22 0.80 -3.77 8.98
C LEU A 22 -0.27 -3.97 10.07
N CYS A 23 -0.33 -5.14 10.71
CA CYS A 23 -1.23 -5.37 11.84
C CYS A 23 -0.93 -4.44 13.03
N ALA A 24 0.35 -4.22 13.34
CA ALA A 24 0.75 -3.31 14.41
C ALA A 24 0.37 -1.85 14.11
N VAL A 25 0.60 -1.40 12.88
CA VAL A 25 0.20 -0.05 12.41
C VAL A 25 -1.31 0.11 12.47
N TRP A 26 -2.06 -0.90 12.00
CA TRP A 26 -3.52 -0.91 12.06
C TRP A 26 -4.02 -0.73 13.50
N PHE A 27 -3.49 -1.54 14.43
CA PHE A 27 -3.91 -1.52 15.83
C PHE A 27 -3.54 -0.21 16.54
N ALA A 28 -2.36 0.35 16.24
CA ALA A 28 -1.94 1.64 16.76
C ALA A 28 -2.86 2.77 16.28
N ALA A 29 -3.19 2.80 14.99
CA ALA A 29 -4.12 3.80 14.44
C ALA A 29 -5.54 3.65 15.01
N TYR A 30 -6.01 2.40 15.17
CA TYR A 30 -7.30 2.10 15.78
C TYR A 30 -7.41 2.65 17.20
N THR A 31 -6.44 2.30 18.07
CA THR A 31 -6.45 2.71 19.48
C THR A 31 -6.36 4.23 19.64
N VAL A 32 -5.46 4.87 18.88
CA VAL A 32 -5.34 6.35 18.86
C VAL A 32 -6.65 7.02 18.42
N CYS A 33 -7.39 6.43 17.49
CA CYS A 33 -8.67 6.98 17.05
C CYS A 33 -9.82 6.70 18.03
N ALA A 34 -9.85 5.51 18.64
CA ALA A 34 -10.91 5.10 19.55
C ALA A 34 -10.88 5.86 20.89
N ASP A 35 -9.68 6.13 21.42
CA ASP A 35 -9.51 6.73 22.74
C ASP A 35 -9.50 8.28 22.71
N ASN A 36 -9.74 8.90 21.54
CA ASN A 36 -9.57 10.34 21.36
C ASN A 36 -10.89 11.06 21.04
N PRO A 37 -11.57 11.62 22.06
CA PRO A 37 -12.90 12.22 21.90
C PRO A 37 -12.92 13.44 20.97
N GLY A 38 -11.78 14.11 20.79
CA GLY A 38 -11.65 15.20 19.82
C GLY A 38 -11.75 14.73 18.37
N ILE A 39 -11.21 13.54 18.06
CA ILE A 39 -11.26 12.96 16.71
C ILE A 39 -12.68 12.50 16.40
N ALA A 40 -13.34 11.86 17.35
CA ALA A 40 -14.75 11.48 17.23
C ALA A 40 -15.63 12.72 16.98
N HIS A 41 -15.44 13.79 17.76
CA HIS A 41 -16.25 15.01 17.60
C HIS A 41 -16.06 15.68 16.22
N ILE A 42 -14.83 15.75 15.71
CA ILE A 42 -14.55 16.35 14.40
C ILE A 42 -15.14 15.47 13.28
N ALA A 43 -15.07 14.14 13.44
CA ALA A 43 -15.62 13.21 12.47
C ALA A 43 -17.15 13.31 12.40
N ASP A 44 -17.86 13.32 13.53
CA ASP A 44 -19.33 13.47 13.55
C ASP A 44 -19.79 14.77 12.87
N LYS A 45 -18.99 15.85 12.96
CA LYS A 45 -19.31 17.14 12.31
C LYS A 45 -19.00 17.19 10.82
N HIS A 46 -18.11 16.34 10.33
CA HIS A 46 -17.55 16.44 8.98
C HIS A 46 -17.46 15.08 8.25
N VAL A 47 -18.28 14.10 8.65
CA VAL A 47 -18.18 12.72 8.15
C VAL A 47 -18.35 12.64 6.63
N ASP A 48 -19.24 13.45 6.06
CA ASP A 48 -19.46 13.51 4.60
C ASP A 48 -18.21 14.00 3.86
N SER A 49 -17.56 15.03 4.39
CA SER A 49 -16.32 15.57 3.82
C SER A 49 -15.17 14.58 3.98
N LEU A 50 -15.09 13.90 5.13
CA LEU A 50 -14.08 12.88 5.40
C LEU A 50 -14.25 11.67 4.46
N SER A 51 -15.47 11.15 4.33
CA SER A 51 -15.78 10.05 3.43
C SER A 51 -15.46 10.40 1.97
N ASN A 52 -15.86 11.59 1.50
CA ASN A 52 -15.53 12.07 0.15
C ASN A 52 -14.00 12.17 -0.07
N GLY A 53 -13.27 12.65 0.91
CA GLY A 53 -11.80 12.69 0.88
C GLY A 53 -11.19 11.30 0.79
N LEU A 54 -11.67 10.35 1.59
CA LEU A 54 -11.19 8.97 1.59
C LEU A 54 -11.52 8.24 0.28
N MET A 55 -12.71 8.44 -0.29
CA MET A 55 -13.08 7.89 -1.60
C MET A 55 -12.18 8.44 -2.71
N THR A 56 -11.90 9.74 -2.70
CA THR A 56 -11.00 10.39 -3.66
C THR A 56 -9.59 9.83 -3.54
N TYR A 57 -9.06 9.74 -2.32
CA TYR A 57 -7.76 9.16 -2.04
C TYR A 57 -7.68 7.70 -2.51
N ALA A 58 -8.68 6.88 -2.21
CA ALA A 58 -8.71 5.48 -2.60
C ALA A 58 -8.77 5.31 -4.13
N SER A 59 -9.56 6.13 -4.82
CA SER A 59 -9.65 6.12 -6.29
C SER A 59 -8.31 6.47 -6.95
N ILE A 60 -7.67 7.55 -6.48
CA ILE A 60 -6.35 7.97 -6.96
C ILE A 60 -5.31 6.86 -6.69
N SER A 61 -5.35 6.28 -5.49
CA SER A 61 -4.47 5.21 -5.06
C SER A 61 -4.56 3.98 -5.97
N VAL A 62 -5.78 3.53 -6.30
CA VAL A 62 -5.98 2.43 -7.25
C VAL A 62 -5.44 2.79 -8.64
N GLY A 63 -5.71 4.00 -9.13
CA GLY A 63 -5.22 4.47 -10.44
C GLY A 63 -3.70 4.46 -10.53
N PHE A 64 -3.01 4.87 -9.48
CA PHE A 64 -1.56 4.82 -9.38
C PHE A 64 -1.01 3.39 -9.42
N ILE A 65 -1.57 2.47 -8.62
CA ILE A 65 -1.09 1.08 -8.58
C ILE A 65 -1.33 0.38 -9.93
N LEU A 66 -2.46 0.65 -10.59
CA LEU A 66 -2.73 0.12 -11.93
C LEU A 66 -1.75 0.66 -12.98
N THR A 67 -1.43 1.96 -12.90
CA THR A 67 -0.42 2.59 -13.76
C THR A 67 0.94 1.94 -13.54
N GLU A 68 1.30 1.62 -12.30
CA GLU A 68 2.50 0.87 -11.98
C GLU A 68 2.51 -0.55 -12.56
N PHE A 69 1.39 -1.28 -12.47
CA PHE A 69 1.25 -2.57 -13.14
C PHE A 69 1.47 -2.47 -14.65
N ALA A 70 0.97 -1.41 -15.28
CA ALA A 70 1.20 -1.15 -16.70
C ALA A 70 2.68 -0.87 -16.97
N LEU A 71 3.32 0.03 -16.23
CA LEU A 71 4.75 0.33 -16.35
C LEU A 71 5.61 -0.92 -16.14
N LEU A 72 5.23 -1.80 -15.22
CA LEU A 72 5.92 -3.07 -14.99
C LEU A 72 5.82 -4.02 -16.16
N LEU A 73 4.65 -4.16 -16.77
CA LEU A 73 4.49 -4.98 -17.96
C LEU A 73 5.38 -4.44 -19.09
N THR A 74 5.43 -3.11 -19.23
CA THR A 74 6.28 -2.41 -20.20
C THR A 74 7.78 -2.60 -19.93
N PHE A 75 8.23 -2.52 -18.68
CA PHE A 75 9.65 -2.61 -18.29
C PHE A 75 10.10 -3.99 -17.80
N SER A 76 9.23 -5.01 -17.89
CA SER A 76 9.48 -6.39 -17.44
C SER A 76 10.70 -7.06 -18.07
N SER A 77 11.15 -6.54 -19.22
CA SER A 77 12.35 -6.96 -19.95
C SER A 77 13.65 -6.28 -19.49
N SER A 78 13.58 -5.29 -18.59
CA SER A 78 14.79 -4.59 -18.11
C SER A 78 15.67 -5.48 -17.22
N ALA A 79 16.98 -5.27 -17.30
CA ALA A 79 17.97 -6.04 -16.53
C ALA A 79 17.77 -5.94 -15.00
N PHE A 80 17.18 -4.83 -14.54
CA PHE A 80 16.81 -4.63 -13.13
C PHE A 80 15.77 -5.65 -12.65
N PHE A 81 14.65 -5.79 -13.38
CA PHE A 81 13.59 -6.72 -13.01
C PHE A 81 14.00 -8.18 -13.20
N ALA A 82 14.86 -8.48 -14.18
CA ALA A 82 15.42 -9.83 -14.35
C ALA A 82 16.22 -10.30 -13.11
N ASN A 83 17.00 -9.41 -12.48
CA ASN A 83 17.74 -9.70 -11.24
C ASN A 83 16.81 -9.83 -10.02
N TRP A 84 15.74 -9.04 -9.96
CA TRP A 84 14.73 -9.14 -8.91
C TRP A 84 13.90 -10.43 -9.00
N ARG A 85 13.67 -10.92 -10.23
CA ARG A 85 12.94 -12.17 -10.49
C ARG A 85 13.69 -13.40 -9.97
N ARG A 86 15.02 -13.44 -10.10
CA ARG A 86 15.87 -14.54 -9.60
C ARG A 86 16.03 -14.54 -8.08
N SER A 87 15.92 -13.39 -7.43
CA SER A 87 16.14 -13.24 -5.97
C SER A 87 14.88 -13.39 -5.11
N GLY A 88 13.70 -13.57 -5.72
CA GLY A 88 12.42 -13.63 -5.00
C GLY A 88 11.89 -12.27 -4.53
N LYS A 89 12.70 -11.21 -4.62
CA LYS A 89 12.31 -9.82 -4.31
C LYS A 89 11.14 -9.35 -5.17
N PHE A 90 11.10 -9.78 -6.44
CA PHE A 90 10.00 -9.46 -7.34
C PHE A 90 8.65 -10.01 -6.86
N LEU A 91 8.63 -11.24 -6.33
CA LEU A 91 7.39 -11.84 -5.79
C LEU A 91 6.96 -11.20 -4.49
N LEU A 92 7.91 -10.87 -3.61
CA LEU A 92 7.61 -10.13 -2.39
C LEU A 92 7.00 -8.78 -2.73
N TRP A 93 7.59 -8.06 -3.67
CA TRP A 93 7.10 -6.77 -4.11
C TRP A 93 5.75 -6.85 -4.83
N GLN A 94 5.50 -7.88 -5.65
CA GLN A 94 4.16 -8.14 -6.20
C GLN A 94 3.12 -8.43 -5.11
N ALA A 95 3.49 -9.15 -4.05
CA ALA A 95 2.60 -9.38 -2.92
C ALA A 95 2.26 -8.08 -2.18
N VAL A 96 3.24 -7.19 -1.99
CA VAL A 96 3.01 -5.86 -1.40
C VAL A 96 2.12 -4.99 -2.30
N ASN A 97 2.32 -5.05 -3.61
CA ASN A 97 1.46 -4.38 -4.59
C ASN A 97 0.00 -4.86 -4.50
N LEU A 98 -0.20 -6.16 -4.41
CA LEU A 98 -1.53 -6.74 -4.24
C LEU A 98 -2.17 -6.31 -2.91
N LEU A 99 -1.39 -6.26 -1.82
CA LEU A 99 -1.84 -5.72 -0.53
C LEU A 99 -2.21 -4.22 -0.62
N ALA A 100 -1.47 -3.43 -1.40
CA ALA A 100 -1.78 -2.02 -1.64
C ALA A 100 -3.11 -1.86 -2.39
N VAL A 101 -3.38 -2.69 -3.41
CA VAL A 101 -4.66 -2.68 -4.13
C VAL A 101 -5.81 -3.06 -3.20
N PHE A 102 -5.68 -4.17 -2.47
CA PHE A 102 -6.74 -4.62 -1.58
C PHE A 102 -7.01 -3.65 -0.43
N SER A 103 -5.97 -3.06 0.15
CA SER A 103 -6.14 -2.02 1.17
C SER A 103 -6.77 -0.75 0.59
N SER A 104 -6.47 -0.36 -0.65
CA SER A 104 -7.12 0.80 -1.30
C SER A 104 -8.61 0.53 -1.54
N LEU A 105 -8.96 -0.67 -1.99
CA LEU A 105 -10.35 -1.12 -2.11
C LEU A 105 -11.04 -1.16 -0.75
N ALA A 106 -10.35 -1.62 0.30
CA ALA A 106 -10.88 -1.62 1.65
C ALA A 106 -11.14 -0.20 2.17
N VAL A 107 -10.24 0.77 1.91
CA VAL A 107 -10.48 2.19 2.22
C VAL A 107 -11.72 2.67 1.49
N LEU A 108 -11.84 2.39 0.18
CA LEU A 108 -13.00 2.80 -0.62
C LEU A 108 -14.32 2.25 -0.06
N VAL A 109 -14.41 0.93 0.17
CA VAL A 109 -15.60 0.28 0.73
C VAL A 109 -15.91 0.83 2.12
N SER A 110 -14.89 0.99 2.97
CA SER A 110 -15.06 1.51 4.32
C SER A 110 -15.52 2.97 4.34
N SER A 111 -15.18 3.76 3.32
CA SER A 111 -15.65 5.15 3.18
C SER A 111 -17.16 5.20 2.92
N PHE A 112 -17.70 4.25 2.15
CA PHE A 112 -19.16 4.12 1.95
C PHE A 112 -19.87 3.67 3.24
N VAL A 113 -19.26 2.75 4.00
CA VAL A 113 -19.81 2.30 5.28
C VAL A 113 -19.81 3.42 6.32
N LEU A 114 -18.78 4.27 6.32
CA LEU A 114 -18.67 5.41 7.22
C LEU A 114 -19.86 6.38 7.11
N LEU A 115 -20.41 6.56 5.90
CA LEU A 115 -21.60 7.40 5.67
C LEU A 115 -22.88 6.88 6.35
N GLY A 116 -22.91 5.60 6.73
CA GLY A 116 -24.04 4.97 7.43
C GLY A 116 -23.75 4.59 8.89
N TRP A 117 -22.47 4.45 9.26
CA TRP A 117 -22.04 4.05 10.61
C TRP A 117 -20.76 4.77 11.03
N GLU A 118 -20.93 5.96 11.62
CA GLU A 118 -19.85 6.83 12.14
C GLU A 118 -18.99 6.13 13.20
N SER A 119 -19.57 5.21 13.97
CA SER A 119 -18.87 4.40 14.97
C SER A 119 -17.77 3.48 14.38
N THR A 120 -17.75 3.31 13.06
CA THR A 120 -16.71 2.53 12.36
C THR A 120 -15.45 3.35 12.03
N LEU A 121 -15.43 4.65 12.34
CA LEU A 121 -14.30 5.55 12.07
C LEU A 121 -12.93 5.00 12.52
N PRO A 122 -12.74 4.45 13.74
CA PRO A 122 -11.45 3.92 14.17
C PRO A 122 -10.97 2.75 13.28
N PHE A 123 -11.91 1.95 12.80
CA PHE A 123 -11.64 0.85 11.89
C PHE A 123 -11.19 1.36 10.51
N VAL A 124 -11.88 2.38 9.99
CA VAL A 124 -11.54 3.04 8.72
C VAL A 124 -10.14 3.67 8.77
N MET A 125 -9.81 4.35 9.88
CA MET A 125 -8.49 4.95 10.09
C MET A 125 -7.38 3.89 10.17
N GLY A 126 -7.65 2.75 10.80
CA GLY A 126 -6.72 1.61 10.79
C GLY A 126 -6.43 1.11 9.37
N ILE A 127 -7.47 0.94 8.55
CA ILE A 127 -7.32 0.51 7.15
C ILE A 127 -6.54 1.55 6.34
N LEU A 128 -6.83 2.84 6.53
CA LEU A 128 -6.12 3.92 5.87
C LEU A 128 -4.62 3.91 6.21
N ALA A 129 -4.28 3.75 7.49
CA ALA A 129 -2.88 3.70 7.93
C ALA A 129 -2.12 2.53 7.26
N VAL A 130 -2.74 1.35 7.18
CA VAL A 130 -2.20 0.20 6.45
C VAL A 130 -2.00 0.53 4.98
N ASN A 131 -2.99 1.17 4.34
CA ASN A 131 -2.91 1.52 2.93
C ASN A 131 -1.76 2.50 2.63
N VAL A 132 -1.59 3.53 3.45
CA VAL A 132 -0.49 4.50 3.31
C VAL A 132 0.87 3.80 3.40
N VAL A 133 1.05 2.90 4.37
CA VAL A 133 2.31 2.14 4.52
C VAL A 133 2.54 1.23 3.31
N CYS A 134 1.52 0.52 2.85
CA CYS A 134 1.60 -0.31 1.64
C CYS A 134 2.03 0.53 0.42
N MET A 135 1.43 1.70 0.23
CA MET A 135 1.77 2.61 -0.86
C MET A 135 3.23 3.06 -0.81
N VAL A 136 3.73 3.44 0.36
CA VAL A 136 5.15 3.82 0.51
C VAL A 136 6.08 2.67 0.12
N LEU A 137 5.77 1.44 0.55
CA LEU A 137 6.57 0.25 0.21
C LEU A 137 6.55 -0.09 -1.28
N VAL A 138 5.42 0.15 -1.94
CA VAL A 138 5.23 -0.04 -3.38
C VAL A 138 6.04 0.98 -4.19
N PHE A 139 5.92 2.26 -3.87
CA PHE A 139 6.53 3.36 -4.63
C PHE A 139 8.03 3.54 -4.40
N THR A 140 8.55 3.19 -3.21
CA THR A 140 9.97 3.40 -2.88
C THR A 140 10.91 2.72 -3.88
N PRO A 141 10.72 1.44 -4.25
CA PRO A 141 11.47 0.80 -5.34
C PRO A 141 11.43 1.54 -6.67
N LEU A 142 10.28 2.09 -7.06
CA LEU A 142 10.12 2.81 -8.32
C LEU A 142 10.93 4.11 -8.34
N LEU A 143 10.88 4.88 -7.24
CA LEU A 143 11.70 6.09 -7.10
C LEU A 143 13.19 5.77 -7.20
N VAL A 144 13.63 4.66 -6.62
CA VAL A 144 15.01 4.20 -6.73
C VAL A 144 15.36 3.82 -8.17
N VAL A 145 14.46 3.15 -8.90
CA VAL A 145 14.69 2.79 -10.32
C VAL A 145 14.70 4.03 -11.20
N ALA A 146 13.73 4.92 -11.07
CA ALA A 146 13.66 6.17 -11.82
C ALA A 146 14.91 7.04 -11.58
N GLY A 147 15.36 7.16 -10.33
CA GLY A 147 16.58 7.88 -9.99
C GLY A 147 17.85 7.26 -10.60
N ARG A 148 17.91 5.92 -10.71
CA ARG A 148 19.02 5.25 -11.39
C ARG A 148 19.01 5.50 -12.90
N ILE A 149 17.84 5.41 -13.52
CA ILE A 149 17.68 5.66 -14.97
C ILE A 149 18.09 7.11 -15.31
N LEU A 150 17.65 8.08 -14.52
CA LEU A 150 18.02 9.49 -14.72
C LEU A 150 19.54 9.70 -14.62
N ARG A 151 20.17 9.07 -13.63
CA ARG A 151 21.62 9.18 -13.40
C ARG A 151 22.45 8.46 -14.47
N GLU A 152 21.97 7.34 -15.03
CA GLU A 152 22.60 6.67 -16.17
C GLU A 152 22.39 7.46 -17.47
N GLY A 153 21.25 8.13 -17.63
CA GLY A 153 20.96 9.03 -18.75
C GLY A 153 21.81 10.30 -18.77
N GLU A 154 22.24 10.80 -17.61
CA GLU A 154 23.23 11.89 -17.50
C GLU A 154 24.66 11.48 -17.87
N GLN A 155 24.95 10.18 -17.96
CA GLN A 155 26.29 9.65 -18.29
C GLN A 155 26.47 9.34 -19.80
N LEU A 156 25.47 9.63 -20.63
CA LEU A 156 25.50 9.55 -22.10
C LEU A 156 25.54 10.95 -22.71
#